data_AF-A0A5N6RY07-F1
#
_entry.id   AF-A0A5N6RY07-F1
#
_cell.length_a   1.000
_cell.length_b   1.000
_cell.length_c   1.000
_cell.angle_alpha   90.00
_cell.angle_beta   90.00
_cell.angle_gamma   90.00
#
_symmetry.space_group_name_H-M   'P 1'
#
loop_
_entity.id
_entity.type
_entity.pdbx_description
1 polymer ?
#
loop_
_entity_poly.entity_id
_entity_poly.type
_entity_poly.pdbx_seq_one_letter_code
_entity_poly.pdbx_strand_id
1 'polypeptide(L)'
;MFRVRFSDEEWTTLQEQANAAGMTMSALIRDHLGRVSIRNRKDERQRLIRLNRINTRYGLANPTDPDRARTVSSPGHELKRIAEALRQGQEPPET
;
A
#
# COMPACT_ATOMS: atom_id res chain seq x y z
N MET A 1 -8.36 -15.26 27.77
CA MET A 1 -7.51 -16.43 27.47
C MET A 1 -7.59 -16.70 25.98
N PHE A 2 -6.51 -16.46 25.21
CA PHE A 2 -6.49 -16.67 23.76
C PHE A 2 -5.99 -18.10 23.48
N ARG A 3 -6.75 -18.91 22.74
CA ARG A 3 -6.36 -20.27 22.35
C ARG A 3 -6.02 -20.27 20.87
N VAL A 4 -4.80 -20.68 20.54
CA VAL A 4 -4.33 -20.83 19.16
C VAL A 4 -4.15 -22.30 18.87
N ARG A 5 -4.53 -22.75 17.68
CA ARG A 5 -4.26 -24.09 17.18
C ARG A 5 -3.12 -23.98 16.18
N PHE A 6 -2.13 -24.82 16.34
CA PHE A 6 -0.98 -24.95 15.45
C PHE A 6 -0.99 -26.35 14.86
N SER A 7 -0.47 -26.52 13.64
CA SER A 7 -0.06 -27.85 13.18
C SER A 7 1.20 -28.30 13.94
N ASP A 8 1.51 -29.60 13.91
CA ASP A 8 2.70 -30.13 14.58
C ASP A 8 4.00 -29.55 13.98
N GLU A 9 4.02 -29.25 12.68
CA GLU A 9 5.14 -28.62 11.98
C GLU A 9 5.33 -27.14 12.34
N GLU A 10 4.23 -26.39 12.48
CA GLU A 10 4.28 -25.00 12.94
C GLU A 10 4.74 -24.93 14.40
N TRP A 11 4.32 -25.91 15.21
CA TRP A 11 4.70 -26.01 16.61
C TRP A 11 6.21 -26.23 16.79
N THR A 12 6.81 -27.16 16.03
CA THR A 12 8.27 -27.41 16.10
C THR A 12 9.07 -26.19 15.66
N THR A 13 8.67 -25.56 14.55
CA THR A 13 9.34 -24.37 14.02
C THR A 13 9.32 -23.21 15.02
N LEU A 14 8.17 -22.95 15.65
CA LEU A 14 8.04 -21.91 16.67
C LEU A 14 8.82 -22.25 17.95
N GLN A 15 8.94 -23.54 18.30
CA GLN A 15 9.68 -23.98 19.47
C GLN A 15 11.17 -23.76 19.30
N GLU A 16 11.70 -24.06 18.11
CA GLU A 16 13.09 -23.77 17.75
C GLU A 16 13.38 -22.27 17.79
N GLN A 17 12.50 -21.45 17.24
CA GLN A 17 12.62 -19.99 17.28
C GLN A 17 12.58 -19.43 18.72
N ALA A 18 11.70 -19.98 19.56
CA ALA A 18 11.61 -19.59 20.96
C ALA A 18 12.89 -19.96 21.74
N ASN A 19 13.41 -21.16 21.52
CA ASN A 19 14.66 -21.63 22.12
C ASN A 19 15.86 -20.80 21.65
N ALA A 20 15.95 -20.48 20.35
CA ALA A 20 17.00 -19.63 19.79
C ALA A 20 16.97 -18.20 20.37
N ALA A 21 15.77 -17.68 20.67
CA ALA A 21 15.60 -16.39 21.31
C ALA A 21 15.76 -16.41 22.85
N GLY A 22 15.92 -17.59 23.46
CA GLY A 22 15.96 -17.75 24.93
C GLY A 22 14.66 -17.38 25.63
N MET A 23 13.53 -17.42 24.91
CA MET A 23 12.22 -17.01 25.40
C MET A 23 11.25 -18.19 25.47
N THR A 24 10.22 -18.06 26.31
CA THR A 24 9.12 -19.03 26.27
C THR A 24 8.29 -18.84 24.99
N MET A 25 7.73 -19.92 24.46
CA MET A 25 6.82 -19.90 23.30
C MET A 25 5.73 -18.83 23.43
N SER A 26 5.12 -18.73 24.63
CA SER A 26 4.07 -17.75 24.89
C SER A 26 4.57 -16.30 24.88
N ALA A 27 5.82 -16.07 25.26
CA ALA A 27 6.45 -14.76 25.21
C ALA A 27 6.79 -14.37 23.75
N LEU A 28 7.30 -15.31 22.95
CA LEU A 28 7.56 -15.09 21.53
C LEU A 28 6.28 -14.74 20.76
N ILE A 29 5.19 -15.48 20.95
CA ILE A 29 3.91 -15.21 20.28
C ILE A 29 3.35 -13.85 20.73
N ARG A 30 3.43 -13.51 22.02
CA ARG A 30 2.99 -12.19 22.50
C ARG A 30 3.84 -11.05 21.96
N ASP A 31 5.15 -11.19 21.93
CA ASP A 31 6.07 -10.20 21.34
C ASP A 31 5.80 -10.02 19.84
N HIS A 32 5.64 -11.12 19.11
CA HIS A 32 5.29 -11.08 17.69
C HIS A 32 3.93 -10.42 17.45
N LEU A 33 2.90 -10.78 18.22
CA LEU A 33 1.58 -10.14 18.15
C LEU A 33 1.64 -8.65 18.50
N GLY A 34 2.50 -8.25 19.44
CA GLY A 34 2.75 -6.85 19.76
C GLY A 34 3.46 -6.08 18.63
N ARG A 35 4.33 -6.76 17.87
CA ARG A 35 5.00 -6.20 16.69
C ARG A 35 4.11 -6.17 15.45
N VAL A 36 3.12 -7.06 15.33
CA VAL A 36 2.10 -7.00 14.27
C VAL A 36 1.17 -5.83 14.58
N SER A 37 1.65 -4.62 14.29
CA SER A 37 0.83 -3.43 14.22
C SER A 37 -0.24 -3.67 13.14
N ILE A 38 -1.48 -3.91 13.55
CA ILE A 38 -2.62 -3.91 12.65
C ILE A 38 -2.74 -2.48 12.09
N ARG A 39 -2.13 -2.24 10.92
CA ARG A 39 -2.29 -0.98 10.19
C ARG A 39 -3.73 -0.94 9.67
N ASN A 40 -4.62 -0.38 10.48
CA ASN A 40 -6.00 -0.14 10.12
C ASN A 40 -6.08 0.94 9.03
N ARG A 41 -6.00 0.53 7.76
CA ARG A 41 -6.09 1.41 6.58
C ARG A 41 -7.54 1.59 6.10
N LYS A 42 -8.52 1.58 7.01
CA LYS A 42 -9.94 1.78 6.65
C LYS A 42 -10.15 3.12 5.95
N ASP A 43 -9.47 4.15 6.43
CA ASP A 43 -9.50 5.52 5.91
C ASP A 43 -8.96 5.57 4.47
N GLU A 44 -7.84 4.91 4.18
CA GLU A 44 -7.32 4.80 2.81
C GLU A 44 -8.24 3.97 1.91
N ARG A 45 -8.83 2.89 2.43
CA ARG A 45 -9.84 2.11 1.69
C ARG A 45 -11.05 2.96 1.32
N GLN A 46 -11.56 3.77 2.24
CA GLN A 46 -12.66 4.70 1.98
C GLN A 46 -12.27 5.76 0.94
N ARG A 47 -11.04 6.28 1.02
CA ARG A 47 -10.50 7.24 0.05
C ARG A 47 -10.44 6.65 -1.36
N LEU A 48 -9.96 5.41 -1.51
CA LEU A 48 -9.88 4.73 -2.81
C LEU A 48 -11.28 4.48 -3.41
N ILE A 49 -12.24 4.05 -2.59
CA ILE A 49 -13.63 3.87 -3.04
C ILE A 49 -14.21 5.19 -3.56
N ARG A 50 -13.99 6.30 -2.84
CA ARG A 50 -14.45 7.63 -3.25
C ARG A 50 -13.81 8.06 -4.58
N LEU A 51 -12.49 7.91 -4.71
CA LEU A 51 -11.77 8.26 -5.93
C LEU A 51 -12.19 7.41 -7.13
N ASN A 52 -12.40 6.11 -6.93
CA ASN A 52 -12.89 5.22 -7.97
C ASN A 52 -14.28 5.67 -8.47
N ARG A 53 -15.20 5.97 -7.55
CA ARG A 53 -16.54 6.48 -7.90
C ARG A 53 -16.48 7.79 -8.71
N ILE A 54 -15.60 8.71 -8.33
CA ILE A 54 -15.37 9.96 -9.07
C ILE A 54 -14.85 9.64 -10.47
N ASN A 55 -13.81 8.81 -10.58
CA ASN A 55 -13.19 8.49 -11.85
C ASN A 55 -14.17 7.79 -12.80
N THR A 56 -14.98 6.83 -12.32
CA THR A 56 -16.04 6.20 -13.12
C THR A 56 -17.04 7.22 -13.66
N ARG A 57 -17.45 8.20 -12.84
CA ARG A 57 -18.38 9.26 -13.27
C ARG A 57 -17.82 10.10 -14.42
N TYR A 58 -16.50 10.32 -14.44
CA TYR A 58 -15.82 11.14 -15.44
C TYR A 58 -15.11 10.32 -16.54
N GLY A 59 -15.33 9.00 -16.60
CA GLY A 59 -14.68 8.13 -17.60
C GLY A 59 -13.16 8.00 -17.44
N LEU A 60 -12.62 8.30 -16.26
CA LEU A 60 -11.19 8.28 -15.96
C LEU A 60 -10.75 6.90 -15.42
N ALA A 61 -9.46 6.58 -15.62
CA ALA A 61 -8.88 5.32 -15.17
C ALA A 61 -9.00 5.11 -13.65
N ASN A 62 -9.24 3.88 -13.23
CA ASN A 62 -9.36 3.51 -11.81
C ASN A 62 -8.02 3.75 -11.09
N PRO A 63 -8.00 4.41 -9.89
CA PRO A 63 -6.76 4.69 -9.17
C PRO A 63 -5.93 3.45 -8.81
N THR A 64 -6.59 2.30 -8.66
CA THR A 64 -5.97 1.00 -8.32
C THR A 64 -5.78 0.08 -9.51
N ASP A 65 -5.97 0.59 -10.74
CA ASP A 65 -5.71 -0.18 -11.97
C ASP A 65 -4.19 -0.44 -12.10
N PRO A 66 -3.73 -1.70 -12.19
CA PRO A 66 -2.31 -2.02 -12.38
C PRO A 66 -1.75 -1.46 -13.69
N ASP A 67 -2.58 -1.26 -14.71
CA ASP A 67 -2.20 -0.63 -15.98
C ASP A 67 -2.40 0.89 -15.98
N ARG A 68 -2.77 1.51 -14.84
CA ARG A 68 -2.94 2.97 -14.73
C ARG A 68 -1.74 3.75 -15.24
N ALA A 69 -0.52 3.26 -15.01
CA ALA A 69 0.70 3.91 -15.49
C ALA A 69 0.84 3.91 -17.03
N ARG A 70 0.20 2.96 -17.72
CA ARG A 70 0.11 2.92 -19.20
C ARG A 70 -1.02 3.80 -19.73
N THR A 71 -2.16 3.84 -19.02
CA THR A 71 -3.37 4.57 -19.45
C THR A 71 -3.30 6.06 -19.13
N VAL A 72 -2.68 6.43 -18.00
CA VAL A 72 -2.44 7.81 -17.60
C VAL A 72 -1.02 8.14 -18.04
N SER A 73 -0.87 8.66 -19.27
CA SER A 73 0.39 9.23 -19.73
C SER A 73 0.86 10.25 -18.70
N SER A 74 1.88 9.89 -17.92
CA SER A 74 2.57 10.87 -17.08
C SER A 74 3.26 11.82 -18.04
N PRO A 75 2.90 13.12 -18.04
CA PRO A 75 3.52 14.05 -18.96
C PRO A 75 5.04 13.98 -18.76
N GLY A 76 5.77 13.69 -19.83
CA GLY A 76 7.22 13.71 -19.81
C GLY A 76 7.74 15.04 -19.29
N HIS A 77 9.03 15.09 -18.94
CA HIS A 77 9.64 16.28 -18.36
C HIS A 77 9.42 17.56 -19.20
N GLU A 78 9.37 17.44 -20.53
CA GLU A 78 9.05 18.54 -21.46
C GLU A 78 7.59 19.01 -21.37
N LEU A 79 6.64 18.09 -21.40
CA LEU A 79 5.21 18.40 -21.25
C LEU A 79 4.92 19.03 -19.88
N LYS A 80 5.65 18.62 -18.85
CA LYS A 80 5.58 19.22 -17.52
C LYS A 80 6.05 20.67 -17.52
N ARG A 81 7.17 20.97 -18.20
CA ARG A 81 7.68 22.34 -18.36
C ARG A 81 6.72 23.21 -19.16
N ILE A 82 6.16 22.69 -20.25
CA ILE A 82 5.17 23.39 -21.07
C ILE A 82 3.92 23.71 -20.25
N ALA A 83 3.39 22.74 -19.49
CA ALA A 83 2.23 22.95 -18.62
C ALA A 83 2.51 23.94 -17.47
N GLU A 84 3.76 24.07 -17.04
CA GLU A 84 4.17 25.05 -16.03
C GLU A 84 4.33 26.45 -16.63
N ALA A 85 4.92 26.57 -17.82
CA ALA A 85 4.99 27.81 -18.59
C ALA A 85 3.58 28.36 -18.90
N LEU A 86 2.66 27.52 -19.36
CA LEU A 86 1.27 27.89 -19.61
C LEU A 86 0.55 28.37 -18.34
N ARG A 87 0.81 27.75 -17.18
CA ARG A 87 0.24 28.20 -15.88
C ARG A 87 0.79 29.55 -15.43
N GLN A 88 2.01 29.88 -15.83
CA GLN A 88 2.65 31.17 -15.61
C GLN A 88 2.25 32.21 -16.70
N GLY A 89 1.38 31.84 -17.64
CA GLY A 89 0.95 32.71 -18.74
C GLY A 89 2.01 32.94 -19.82
N GLN A 90 3.03 32.08 -19.88
CA GLN A 90 4.08 32.13 -20.91
C GLN A 90 3.70 31.26 -22.11
N GLU A 91 4.03 31.73 -23.32
CA GLU A 91 3.82 30.96 -24.53
C GLU A 91 4.73 29.72 -24.55
N PRO A 92 4.20 28.55 -24.95
CA PRO A 92 5.00 27.34 -25.05
C PRO A 92 6.05 27.51 -26.16
N PRO A 93 7.28 26.99 -25.98
CA PRO A 93 8.31 27.08 -27.01
C PRO A 93 7.82 26.40 -28.29
N GLU A 94 7.90 27.13 -29.41
CA GLU A 94 7.61 26.58 -30.74
C GLU A 94 8.64 25.49 -31.05
N THR A 95 8.16 24.27 -31.26
CA THR A 95 8.95 23.14 -31.79
C THR A 95 9.27 23.33 -33.25
#